data_AF-A0A7X8EZK1-F1
#
_entry.id   AF-A0A7X8EZK1-F1
#
_cell.length_a   1.000
_cell.length_b   1.000
_cell.length_c   1.000
_cell.angle_alpha   90.00
_cell.angle_beta   90.00
_cell.angle_gamma   90.00
#
_symmetry.space_group_name_H-M   'P 1'
#
loop_
_entity.id
_entity.type
_entity.pdbx_description
1 polymer ?
#
loop_
_entity_poly.entity_id
_entity_poly.type
_entity_poly.pdbx_seq_one_letter_code
_entity_poly.pdbx_strand_id
1 'polypeptide(L)'
;MPKKSEPQPHKPVDWTRLSDAELLAMRVRDLQVSITGSILQVRITQLYQELHERGIRFRPPCYLADEWLCPEKMPIIGIPFWLAHPRLIELEQKMMLEAEGADETHCMKLLRHECGHAINYAYELYKRTRWRELFGPFSAPYNNTYSFLPYSRRYV
;
A
#
# COMPACT_ATOMS: atom_id res chain seq x y z
N MET A 1 16.47 1.54 -42.03
CA MET A 1 15.90 1.79 -40.69
C MET A 1 14.60 1.01 -40.58
N PRO A 2 14.44 0.09 -39.61
CA PRO A 2 13.18 -0.64 -39.46
C PRO A 2 12.09 0.33 -38.98
N LYS A 3 10.96 0.34 -39.67
CA LYS A 3 9.76 1.09 -39.28
C LYS A 3 9.37 0.65 -37.86
N LYS A 4 9.27 1.60 -36.93
CA LYS A 4 8.55 1.38 -35.66
C LYS A 4 7.13 0.97 -36.01
N SER A 5 6.76 -0.26 -35.65
CA SER A 5 5.38 -0.73 -35.71
C SER A 5 4.51 0.17 -34.83
N GLU A 6 3.46 0.74 -35.40
CA GLU A 6 2.44 1.46 -34.64
C GLU A 6 1.81 0.52 -33.59
N PRO A 7 1.52 1.00 -32.37
CA PRO A 7 0.86 0.18 -31.36
C PRO A 7 -0.56 -0.12 -31.85
N GLN A 8 -0.79 -1.37 -32.24
CA GLN A 8 -2.13 -1.90 -32.50
C GLN A 8 -2.97 -1.71 -31.23
N PRO A 9 -4.24 -1.26 -31.34
CA PRO A 9 -5.13 -1.17 -30.19
C PRO A 9 -5.27 -2.56 -29.59
N HIS A 10 -4.71 -2.75 -28.40
CA HIS A 10 -4.80 -4.01 -27.67
C HIS A 10 -6.28 -4.29 -27.45
N LYS A 11 -6.82 -5.35 -28.07
CA LYS A 11 -8.10 -5.90 -27.62
C LYS A 11 -7.97 -6.15 -26.13
N PRO A 12 -8.95 -5.75 -25.30
CA PRO A 12 -8.93 -6.08 -23.89
C PRO A 12 -8.92 -7.60 -23.79
N VAL A 13 -7.75 -8.14 -23.41
CA VAL A 13 -7.61 -9.54 -23.09
C VAL A 13 -8.34 -9.71 -21.77
N ASP A 14 -9.28 -10.64 -21.73
CA ASP A 14 -9.92 -11.04 -20.48
C ASP A 14 -8.90 -11.82 -19.63
N TRP A 15 -7.98 -11.08 -19.02
CA TRP A 15 -6.88 -11.61 -18.24
C TRP A 15 -7.34 -12.40 -17.02
N THR A 16 -8.60 -12.20 -16.61
CA THR A 16 -9.20 -12.92 -15.47
C THR A 16 -9.28 -14.43 -15.72
N ARG A 17 -9.32 -14.84 -17.00
CA ARG A 17 -9.44 -16.23 -17.45
C ARG A 17 -8.12 -16.86 -17.88
N LEU A 18 -7.03 -16.10 -17.88
CA LEU A 18 -5.71 -16.62 -18.24
C LEU A 18 -5.21 -17.59 -17.18
N SER A 19 -4.38 -18.54 -17.63
CA SER A 19 -3.60 -19.36 -16.70
C SER A 19 -2.67 -18.49 -15.87
N ASP A 20 -2.24 -18.99 -14.70
CA ASP A 20 -1.32 -18.24 -13.83
C ASP A 20 -0.03 -17.83 -14.55
N ALA A 21 0.51 -18.72 -15.39
CA ALA A 21 1.73 -18.46 -16.15
C ALA A 21 1.54 -17.34 -17.19
N GLU A 22 0.40 -17.32 -17.88
CA GLU A 22 0.07 -16.25 -18.83
C GLU A 22 -0.17 -14.93 -18.11
N LEU A 23 -0.86 -14.95 -16.97
CA LEU A 23 -1.15 -13.76 -16.16
C LEU A 23 0.15 -13.15 -15.57
N LEU A 24 1.07 -13.98 -15.08
CA LEU A 24 2.39 -13.54 -14.61
C LEU A 24 3.26 -12.94 -15.72
N ALA A 25 3.05 -13.35 -16.98
CA ALA A 25 3.77 -12.79 -18.12
C ALA A 25 3.20 -11.43 -18.60
N MET A 26 2.06 -10.99 -18.06
CA MET A 26 1.45 -9.71 -18.43
C MET A 26 2.16 -8.52 -17.77
N ARG A 27 2.12 -7.37 -18.46
CA ARG A 27 2.53 -6.10 -17.84
C ARG A 27 1.41 -5.61 -16.94
N VAL A 28 1.75 -5.08 -15.77
CA VAL A 28 0.79 -4.52 -14.79
C VAL A 28 -0.16 -3.49 -15.43
N ARG A 29 0.36 -2.60 -16.28
CA ARG A 29 -0.47 -1.58 -16.96
C ARG A 29 -1.56 -2.17 -17.86
N ASP A 30 -1.35 -3.38 -18.39
CA ASP A 30 -2.27 -4.05 -19.30
C ASP A 30 -3.39 -4.77 -18.52
N LEU A 31 -3.27 -4.90 -17.18
CA LEU A 31 -4.34 -5.37 -16.29
C LEU A 31 -5.47 -4.35 -16.17
N GLN A 32 -5.17 -3.06 -16.35
CA GLN A 32 -6.13 -1.95 -16.28
C GLN A 32 -6.98 -1.92 -15.00
N VAL A 33 -6.41 -2.40 -13.89
CA VAL A 33 -7.06 -2.36 -12.58
C VAL A 33 -7.08 -0.94 -12.01
N SER A 34 -8.14 -0.63 -11.26
CA SER A 34 -8.33 0.68 -10.63
C SER A 34 -8.88 0.53 -9.22
N ILE A 35 -8.58 1.51 -8.37
CA ILE A 35 -9.23 1.62 -7.06
C ILE A 35 -10.73 1.81 -7.25
N THR A 36 -11.13 2.72 -8.14
CA THR A 36 -12.53 2.97 -8.46
C THR A 36 -13.18 1.69 -8.98
N GLY A 37 -14.34 1.34 -8.41
CA GLY A 37 -15.09 0.13 -8.76
C GLY A 37 -14.58 -1.16 -8.11
N SER A 38 -13.46 -1.13 -7.37
CA SER A 38 -12.94 -2.28 -6.62
C SER A 38 -13.37 -2.27 -5.16
N ILE A 39 -13.08 -3.37 -4.45
CA ILE A 39 -13.28 -3.46 -2.99
C ILE A 39 -12.49 -2.40 -2.22
N LEU A 40 -11.33 -1.98 -2.75
CA LEU A 40 -10.47 -0.96 -2.13
C LEU A 40 -11.20 0.38 -2.00
N GLN A 41 -12.06 0.76 -2.95
CA GLN A 41 -12.84 1.99 -2.86
C GLN A 41 -13.71 2.01 -1.60
N VAL A 42 -14.33 0.88 -1.25
CA VAL A 42 -15.15 0.74 -0.04
C VAL A 42 -14.28 0.91 1.21
N ARG A 43 -13.12 0.24 1.25
CA ARG A 43 -12.16 0.31 2.37
C ARG A 43 -11.58 1.71 2.59
N ILE A 44 -11.19 2.38 1.51
CA ILE A 44 -10.68 3.76 1.56
C ILE A 44 -11.79 4.72 2.00
N THR A 45 -13.02 4.53 1.52
CA THR A 45 -14.16 5.34 1.96
C THR A 45 -14.40 5.17 3.47
N GLN A 46 -14.35 3.94 3.98
CA GLN A 46 -14.44 3.65 5.40
C GLN A 46 -13.33 4.35 6.20
N LEU A 47 -12.07 4.26 5.76
CA LEU A 47 -10.96 5.00 6.39
C LEU A 47 -11.25 6.50 6.45
N TYR A 48 -11.70 7.10 5.35
CA TYR A 48 -11.99 8.54 5.33
C TYR A 48 -13.18 8.94 6.22
N GLN A 49 -14.17 8.06 6.39
CA GLN A 49 -15.25 8.25 7.36
C GLN A 49 -14.70 8.21 8.79
N GLU A 50 -13.87 7.22 9.12
CA GLU A 50 -13.23 7.09 10.44
C GLU A 50 -12.35 8.29 10.81
N LEU A 51 -11.68 8.90 9.83
CA LEU A 51 -10.92 10.14 10.02
C LEU A 51 -11.84 11.33 10.28
N HIS A 52 -12.89 11.45 9.48
CA HIS A 52 -13.88 12.53 9.60
C HIS A 52 -14.58 12.51 10.97
N GLU A 53 -15.01 11.35 11.44
CA GLU A 53 -15.64 11.16 12.76
C GLU A 53 -14.73 11.57 13.93
N ARG A 54 -13.41 11.45 13.74
CA ARG A 54 -12.40 11.88 14.71
C ARG A 54 -11.96 13.34 14.54
N GLY A 55 -12.59 14.09 13.64
CA GLY A 55 -12.26 15.49 13.36
C GLY A 55 -10.94 15.68 12.58
N ILE A 56 -10.37 14.62 12.00
CA ILE A 56 -9.17 14.69 11.20
C ILE A 56 -9.56 15.07 9.76
N ARG A 57 -9.21 16.29 9.35
CA ARG A 57 -9.58 16.84 8.04
C ARG A 57 -8.73 16.27 6.89
N PHE A 58 -7.51 15.86 7.17
CA PHE A 58 -6.60 15.33 6.17
C PHE A 58 -7.10 13.97 5.65
N ARG A 59 -7.19 13.83 4.33
CA ARG A 59 -7.56 12.59 3.64
C ARG A 59 -6.41 12.22 2.70
N PRO A 60 -5.55 11.25 3.06
CA PRO A 60 -4.39 10.91 2.24
C PRO A 60 -4.83 10.34 0.90
N PRO A 61 -4.33 10.86 -0.24
CA PRO A 61 -4.54 10.23 -1.54
C PRO A 61 -4.01 8.80 -1.56
N CYS A 62 -4.75 7.90 -2.20
CA CYS A 62 -4.36 6.50 -2.37
C CYS A 62 -4.07 6.17 -3.83
N TYR A 63 -3.03 5.36 -4.08
CA TYR A 63 -2.68 4.87 -5.41
C TYR A 63 -2.31 3.38 -5.36
N LEU A 64 -2.33 2.72 -6.53
CA LEU A 64 -1.90 1.33 -6.64
C LEU A 64 -0.37 1.25 -6.78
N ALA A 65 0.25 0.43 -5.94
CA ALA A 65 1.67 0.19 -5.83
C ALA A 65 1.97 -1.32 -5.87
N ASP A 66 3.24 -1.68 -5.73
CA ASP A 66 3.73 -3.05 -5.61
C ASP A 66 3.84 -3.53 -4.15
N GLU A 67 3.57 -2.68 -3.16
CA GLU A 67 3.51 -3.04 -1.75
C GLU A 67 2.64 -2.04 -0.95
N TRP A 68 2.43 -2.30 0.34
CA TRP A 68 1.89 -1.30 1.26
C TRP A 68 2.99 -0.32 1.63
N LEU A 69 2.76 0.98 1.37
CA LEU A 69 3.74 1.99 1.74
C LEU A 69 3.15 3.39 1.92
N CYS A 70 3.91 4.22 2.60
CA CYS A 70 3.79 5.67 2.57
C CYS A 70 5.19 6.24 2.28
N PRO A 71 5.45 6.74 1.04
CA PRO A 71 6.78 7.19 0.66
C PRO A 71 7.29 8.30 1.59
N GLU A 72 8.61 8.35 1.81
CA GLU A 72 9.21 9.26 2.78
C GLU A 72 8.79 10.71 2.50
N LYS A 73 8.20 11.35 3.51
CA LYS A 73 7.73 12.75 3.46
C LYS A 73 6.70 13.02 2.35
N MET A 74 6.09 11.99 1.78
CA MET A 74 4.98 12.12 0.85
C MET A 74 3.71 11.61 1.55
N PRO A 75 2.75 12.48 1.88
CA PRO A 75 1.56 12.09 2.62
C PRO A 75 0.52 11.41 1.71
N ILE A 76 0.90 10.30 1.10
CA ILE A 76 0.10 9.47 0.19
C ILE A 76 0.24 7.99 0.59
N ILE A 77 -0.77 7.18 0.29
CA ILE A 77 -0.79 5.75 0.62
C ILE A 77 -0.69 4.94 -0.67
N GLY A 78 0.35 4.10 -0.76
CA GLY A 78 0.48 3.05 -1.75
C GLY A 78 -0.22 1.79 -1.26
N ILE A 79 -1.08 1.23 -2.11
CA ILE A 79 -1.84 0.01 -1.84
C ILE A 79 -1.44 -1.03 -2.88
N PRO A 80 -1.14 -2.28 -2.51
CA PRO A 80 -0.78 -3.29 -3.48
C PRO A 80 -1.83 -3.50 -4.57
N PHE A 81 -1.41 -3.47 -5.83
CA PHE A 81 -2.31 -3.50 -7.00
C PHE A 81 -3.14 -4.78 -7.08
N TRP A 82 -2.62 -5.91 -6.56
CA TRP A 82 -3.31 -7.18 -6.57
C TRP A 82 -4.59 -7.17 -5.73
N LEU A 83 -4.68 -6.31 -4.72
CA LEU A 83 -5.90 -6.15 -3.91
C LEU A 83 -7.06 -5.51 -4.68
N ALA A 84 -6.80 -4.95 -5.87
CA ALA A 84 -7.84 -4.34 -6.69
C ALA A 84 -8.76 -5.38 -7.38
N HIS A 85 -8.39 -6.68 -7.41
CA HIS A 85 -9.21 -7.70 -8.08
C HIS A 85 -9.02 -9.11 -7.49
N PRO A 86 -10.11 -9.90 -7.26
CA PRO A 86 -10.02 -11.23 -6.63
C PRO A 86 -9.05 -12.21 -7.33
N ARG A 87 -9.06 -12.25 -8.67
CA ARG A 87 -8.14 -13.10 -9.44
C ARG A 87 -6.65 -12.82 -9.17
N LEU A 88 -6.30 -11.56 -8.89
CA LEU A 88 -4.91 -11.20 -8.56
C LEU A 88 -4.58 -11.55 -7.12
N ILE A 89 -5.53 -11.43 -6.19
CA ILE A 89 -5.39 -11.91 -4.81
C ILE A 89 -5.12 -13.41 -4.80
N GLU A 90 -5.89 -14.20 -5.57
CA GLU A 90 -5.69 -15.64 -5.69
C GLU A 90 -4.29 -15.99 -6.22
N LEU A 91 -3.82 -15.25 -7.24
CA LEU A 91 -2.49 -15.44 -7.80
C LEU A 91 -1.40 -15.12 -6.78
N GLU A 92 -1.51 -13.99 -6.08
CA GLU A 92 -0.56 -13.56 -5.04
C GLU A 92 -0.48 -14.59 -3.92
N GLN A 93 -1.62 -15.02 -3.38
CA GLN A 93 -1.68 -16.07 -2.35
C GLN A 93 -1.00 -17.37 -2.81
N LYS A 94 -1.13 -17.73 -4.09
CA LYS A 94 -0.51 -18.94 -4.63
C LYS A 94 1.00 -18.80 -4.77
N MET A 95 1.51 -17.63 -5.16
CA MET A 95 2.94 -17.41 -5.42
C MET A 95 3.72 -17.08 -4.14
N MET A 96 3.11 -16.31 -3.24
CA MET A 96 3.74 -15.79 -2.02
C MET A 96 3.27 -16.50 -0.75
N LEU A 97 2.38 -17.49 -0.86
CA LEU A 97 1.71 -18.22 0.24
C LEU A 97 0.77 -17.36 1.10
N GLU A 98 0.76 -16.05 0.88
CA GLU A 98 -0.08 -15.06 1.53
C GLU A 98 -0.36 -13.92 0.54
N ALA A 99 -1.49 -13.24 0.71
CA ALA A 99 -1.73 -11.94 0.09
C ALA A 99 -2.09 -10.95 1.19
N GLU A 100 -1.12 -10.13 1.58
CA GLU A 100 -1.27 -9.19 2.68
C GLU A 100 -2.41 -8.20 2.41
N GLY A 101 -3.36 -8.14 3.35
CA GLY A 101 -4.54 -7.28 3.22
C GLY A 101 -5.64 -7.83 2.31
N ALA A 102 -5.61 -9.12 1.96
CA ALA A 102 -6.71 -9.77 1.23
C ALA A 102 -8.02 -9.82 2.01
N ASP A 103 -7.94 -10.07 3.32
CA ASP A 103 -9.11 -9.96 4.20
C ASP A 103 -9.35 -8.51 4.66
N GLU A 104 -10.61 -8.21 4.92
CA GLU A 104 -11.06 -6.89 5.36
C GLU A 104 -10.31 -6.38 6.59
N THR A 105 -10.11 -7.24 7.59
CA THR A 105 -9.58 -6.82 8.88
C THR A 105 -8.11 -6.43 8.75
N HIS A 106 -7.31 -7.23 8.05
CA HIS A 106 -5.92 -6.90 7.76
C HIS A 106 -5.80 -5.72 6.79
N CYS A 107 -6.62 -5.65 5.73
CA CYS A 107 -6.63 -4.51 4.82
C CYS A 107 -6.84 -3.19 5.57
N MET A 108 -7.84 -3.16 6.45
CA MET A 108 -8.14 -1.98 7.25
C MET A 108 -7.08 -1.70 8.33
N LYS A 109 -6.37 -2.71 8.85
CA LYS A 109 -5.20 -2.48 9.73
C LYS A 109 -4.06 -1.81 8.97
N LEU A 110 -3.73 -2.30 7.78
CA LEU A 110 -2.65 -1.78 6.93
C LEU A 110 -2.97 -0.36 6.43
N LEU A 111 -4.19 -0.11 5.96
CA LEU A 111 -4.66 1.24 5.61
C LEU A 111 -4.49 2.24 6.76
N ARG A 112 -4.83 1.86 7.99
CA ARG A 112 -4.68 2.73 9.17
C ARG A 112 -3.21 2.92 9.55
N HIS A 113 -2.39 1.89 9.40
CA HIS A 113 -0.94 1.99 9.60
C HIS A 113 -0.33 3.02 8.64
N GLU A 114 -0.55 2.86 7.33
CA GLU A 114 -0.04 3.78 6.32
C GLU A 114 -0.64 5.19 6.46
N CYS A 115 -1.91 5.29 6.86
CA CYS A 115 -2.52 6.58 7.19
C CYS A 115 -1.82 7.27 8.36
N GLY A 116 -1.32 6.52 9.35
CA GLY A 116 -0.53 7.06 10.45
C GLY A 116 0.75 7.75 9.95
N HIS A 117 1.47 7.10 9.03
CA HIS A 117 2.63 7.69 8.35
C HIS A 117 2.25 8.92 7.54
N ALA A 118 1.18 8.84 6.75
CA ALA A 118 0.72 9.94 5.92
C ALA A 118 0.32 11.17 6.76
N ILE A 119 -0.34 10.97 7.91
CA ILE A 119 -0.66 12.03 8.88
C ILE A 119 0.61 12.62 9.49
N ASN A 120 1.57 11.77 9.88
CA ASN A 120 2.86 12.23 10.40
C ASN A 120 3.57 13.16 9.39
N TYR A 121 3.56 12.80 8.10
CA TYR A 121 4.15 13.64 7.05
C TYR A 121 3.33 14.89 6.75
N ALA A 122 1.99 14.78 6.65
CA ALA A 122 1.12 15.91 6.31
C ALA A 122 1.18 17.05 7.34
N TYR A 123 1.32 16.70 8.63
CA TYR A 123 1.39 17.67 9.73
C TYR A 123 2.80 17.85 10.29
N GLU A 124 3.80 17.24 9.65
CA GLU A 124 5.21 17.26 10.05
C GLU A 124 5.40 16.93 11.55
N LEU A 125 4.66 15.95 12.07
CA LEU A 125 4.66 15.64 13.50
C LEU A 125 6.06 15.23 13.99
N TYR A 126 6.83 14.59 13.11
CA TYR A 126 8.23 14.24 13.30
C TYR A 126 9.18 15.41 13.60
N LYS A 127 8.76 16.66 13.33
CA LYS A 127 9.55 17.86 13.70
C LYS A 127 9.28 18.35 15.12
N ARG A 128 8.21 17.88 15.78
CA ARG A 128 7.81 18.38 17.11
C ARG A 128 8.79 17.91 18.19
N THR A 129 9.05 18.76 19.17
CA THR A 129 9.91 18.43 20.33
C THR A 129 9.44 17.15 21.02
N ARG A 130 8.13 17.05 21.29
CA ARG A 130 7.52 15.86 21.91
C ARG A 130 7.74 14.57 21.09
N TRP A 131 7.77 14.66 19.76
CA TRP A 131 8.09 13.50 18.93
C TRP A 131 9.53 13.05 19.17
N ARG A 132 10.47 13.99 19.14
CA ARG A 132 11.89 13.70 19.37
C ARG A 132 12.16 13.13 20.76
N GLU A 133 11.43 13.60 21.77
CA GLU A 133 11.53 13.08 23.14
C GLU A 133 11.03 11.64 23.26
N LEU A 134 9.97 11.27 22.54
CA LEU A 134 9.36 9.95 22.61
C LEU A 134 10.01 8.93 21.68
N PHE A 135 10.33 9.31 20.45
CA PHE A 135 10.77 8.42 19.38
C PHE A 135 12.23 8.62 18.98
N GLY A 136 12.87 9.70 19.45
CA GLY A 136 14.21 10.08 19.02
C GLY A 136 14.24 10.87 17.70
N PRO A 137 15.43 11.11 17.13
CA PRO A 137 15.59 11.87 15.90
C PRO A 137 14.99 11.13 14.70
N PHE A 138 14.08 11.77 13.97
CA PHE A 138 13.49 11.21 12.75
C PHE A 138 14.53 10.91 11.66
N SER A 139 15.65 11.63 11.64
CA SER A 139 16.75 11.44 10.69
C SER A 139 17.73 10.33 11.11
N ALA A 140 17.50 9.65 12.23
CA ALA A 140 18.36 8.55 12.63
C ALA A 140 18.23 7.40 11.61
N PRO A 141 19.35 6.79 11.18
CA PRO A 141 19.28 5.65 10.29
C PRO A 141 18.56 4.49 10.99
N TYR A 142 17.66 3.83 10.26
CA TYR A 142 17.04 2.60 10.74
C TYR A 142 18.12 1.53 10.89
N ASN A 143 18.28 1.01 12.09
CA ASN A 143 19.18 -0.09 12.36
C ASN A 143 18.46 -1.41 12.08
N ASN A 144 18.74 -2.02 10.94
CA ASN A 144 18.14 -3.31 10.53
C ASN A 144 18.58 -4.51 11.41
N THR A 145 19.42 -4.27 12.41
CA THR A 145 19.88 -5.28 13.35
C THR A 145 19.12 -5.13 14.67
N TYR A 146 18.00 -5.83 14.80
CA TYR A 146 17.36 -6.00 16.10
C TYR A 146 18.10 -7.09 16.88
N SER A 147 18.98 -6.67 17.79
CA SER A 147 19.58 -7.58 18.76
C SER A 147 18.59 -7.79 19.90
N PHE A 148 17.87 -8.92 19.89
CA PHE A 148 17.02 -9.31 21.02
C PHE A 148 17.90 -9.48 22.26
N LEU A 149 17.85 -8.50 23.15
CA LEU A 149 18.41 -8.64 24.48
C LEU A 149 17.34 -9.41 25.30
N PRO A 150 17.65 -10.47 26.06
CA PRO A 150 16.62 -11.16 26.85
C PRO A 150 16.37 -10.58 28.26
N TYR A 151 17.35 -9.84 28.81
CA TYR A 151 17.37 -9.47 30.24
C TYR A 151 17.37 -7.96 30.53
N SER A 152 17.38 -7.12 29.50
CA SER A 152 17.19 -5.69 29.71
C SER A 152 15.75 -5.42 30.17
N ARG A 153 15.57 -4.59 31.18
CA ARG A 153 14.26 -4.01 31.51
C ARG A 153 14.06 -2.65 30.87
N ARG A 154 15.04 -2.23 30.07
CA ARG A 154 14.99 -1.08 29.18
C ARG A 154 14.47 -1.56 27.82
N TYR A 155 13.25 -2.07 27.80
CA TYR A 155 12.55 -2.26 26.55
C TYR A 155 11.41 -1.26 26.48
N VAL A 156 11.14 -0.90 25.23
CA VAL A 156 9.81 -0.55 24.76
C VAL A 156 8.94 -1.79 24.85
#